data_AF-A0A367M083-F1
#
_entry.id   AF-A0A367M083-F1
#
_cell.length_a   1.000
_cell.length_b   1.000
_cell.length_c   1.000
_cell.angle_alpha   90.00
_cell.angle_beta   90.00
_cell.angle_gamma   90.00
#
_symmetry.space_group_name_H-M   'P 1'
#
loop_
_entity.id
_entity.type
_entity.pdbx_description
1 polymer ?
#
loop_
_entity_poly.entity_id
_entity_poly.type
_entity_poly.pdbx_seq_one_letter_code
_entity_poly.pdbx_strand_id
1 'polypeptide(L)'
;ALAVMETLADFGAVSVFNFDTFTTAIYKTWYGFYSLSSAAQLASLLLLGVCLVLLGERHTRGRAKAASERPRGAPLYRLRGARALAASAWCGLVFLCAFVIPVAQLVVWFWRQGRFDLDERYWDLIGHTLTLGGIAALATVAVALLLAFAVRLAPTRAIRGAVGLGNLGYALPGSVLAVSIMLAFSWLDNHWVIPLSSALGGAGKPLLLGSLFALLLAYLL
;
A
#
# COMPACT_ATOMS: atom_id res chain seq x y z
N ALA A 1 -10.14 8.49 -11.02
CA ALA A 1 -9.23 7.40 -10.62
C ALA A 1 -7.96 7.92 -9.95
N LEU A 2 -6.81 8.04 -10.63
CA LEU A 2 -5.48 8.17 -9.99
C LEU A 2 -5.39 9.24 -8.87
N ALA A 3 -5.85 10.47 -9.14
CA ALA A 3 -5.82 11.54 -8.13
C ALA A 3 -6.65 11.22 -6.88
N VAL A 4 -7.80 10.56 -7.02
CA VAL A 4 -8.64 10.12 -5.90
C VAL A 4 -7.96 9.00 -5.11
N MET A 5 -7.27 8.09 -5.80
CA MET A 5 -6.53 6.98 -5.16
C MET A 5 -5.34 7.49 -4.35
N GLU A 6 -4.56 8.40 -4.94
CA GLU A 6 -3.42 9.03 -4.28
C GLU A 6 -3.89 9.86 -3.07
N THR A 7 -5.00 10.59 -3.15
CA THR A 7 -5.55 11.32 -1.99
C THR A 7 -6.12 10.42 -0.90
N LEU A 8 -6.66 9.24 -1.25
CA LEU A 8 -7.17 8.28 -0.27
C LEU A 8 -6.04 7.48 0.39
N ALA A 9 -4.93 7.28 -0.31
CA ALA A 9 -3.71 6.66 0.20
C ALA A 9 -2.84 7.64 1.00
N ASP A 10 -2.94 8.96 0.76
CA ASP A 10 -2.19 9.99 1.47
C ASP A 10 -2.76 10.25 2.88
N PHE A 11 -2.30 9.43 3.82
CA PHE A 11 -2.55 9.60 5.25
C PHE A 11 -1.59 10.60 5.89
N GLY A 12 -0.35 10.66 5.42
CA GLY A 12 0.75 11.34 6.10
C GLY A 12 0.58 12.85 6.13
N ALA A 13 0.35 13.48 4.96
CA ALA A 13 0.22 14.93 4.87
C ALA A 13 -0.96 15.45 5.71
N VAL A 14 -2.12 14.81 5.59
CA VAL A 14 -3.36 15.24 6.27
C VAL A 14 -3.28 15.07 7.79
N SER A 15 -2.59 14.02 8.26
CA SER A 15 -2.37 13.79 9.70
C SER A 15 -1.44 14.83 10.35
N VAL A 16 -0.43 15.32 9.63
CA VAL A 16 0.49 16.36 10.12
C VAL A 16 -0.22 17.71 10.27
N PHE A 17 -1.20 17.99 9.41
CA PHE A 17 -2.08 19.16 9.56
C PHE A 17 -3.20 18.96 10.59
N ASN A 18 -3.19 17.83 11.31
CA ASN A 18 -4.10 17.50 12.41
C ASN A 18 -5.59 17.51 12.02
N PHE A 19 -5.90 17.13 10.78
CA PHE A 19 -7.28 16.96 10.34
C PHE A 19 -7.79 15.56 10.70
N ASP A 20 -9.00 15.51 11.26
CA ASP A 20 -9.70 14.25 11.54
C ASP A 20 -10.28 13.67 10.25
N THR A 21 -9.61 12.66 9.72
CA THR A 21 -10.11 11.85 8.59
C THR A 21 -10.70 10.54 9.08
N PHE A 22 -11.47 9.87 8.21
CA PHE A 22 -11.99 8.54 8.48
C PHE A 22 -10.86 7.54 8.77
N THR A 23 -9.71 7.68 8.10
CA THR A 23 -8.50 6.87 8.35
C THR A 23 -7.88 7.17 9.72
N THR A 24 -7.86 8.44 10.14
CA THR A 24 -7.42 8.85 11.49
C THR A 24 -8.33 8.25 12.57
N ALA A 25 -9.64 8.18 12.33
CA ALA A 25 -10.59 7.54 13.24
C ALA A 25 -10.31 6.04 13.40
N ILE A 26 -10.05 5.30 12.31
CA ILE A 26 -9.66 3.88 12.37
C ILE A 26 -8.40 3.70 13.22
N TYR A 27 -7.38 4.54 13.00
CA TYR A 27 -6.12 4.50 13.76
C TYR A 27 -6.33 4.80 15.24
N LYS A 28 -7.10 5.83 15.58
CA LYS A 28 -7.47 6.17 16.96
C LYS A 28 -8.27 5.04 17.62
N THR A 29 -9.14 4.35 16.88
CA THR A 29 -9.88 3.20 17.42
C THR A 29 -9.00 1.98 17.67
N TRP A 30 -8.00 1.76 16.81
CA TRP A 30 -7.04 0.69 17.00
C TRP A 30 -6.08 0.99 18.16
N TYR A 31 -5.34 2.10 18.10
CA TYR A 31 -4.30 2.43 19.08
C TYR A 31 -4.83 3.12 20.34
N GLY A 32 -5.85 3.97 20.21
CA GLY A 32 -6.41 4.73 21.33
C GLY A 32 -7.41 3.92 22.16
N PHE A 33 -8.28 3.15 21.51
CA PHE A 33 -9.28 2.31 22.20
C PHE A 33 -8.88 0.83 22.34
N TYR A 34 -7.72 0.41 21.81
CA TYR A 34 -7.25 -0.99 21.80
C TYR A 34 -8.27 -2.00 21.23
N SER A 35 -9.27 -1.53 20.48
CA SER A 35 -10.35 -2.37 19.93
C SER A 35 -10.10 -2.66 18.46
N LEU A 36 -9.43 -3.78 18.21
CA LEU A 36 -9.15 -4.31 16.88
C LEU A 36 -10.44 -4.55 16.08
N SER A 37 -11.47 -5.06 16.76
CA SER A 37 -12.77 -5.36 16.14
C SER A 37 -13.52 -4.10 15.71
N SER A 38 -13.46 -3.01 16.49
CA SER A 38 -14.12 -1.75 16.13
C SER A 38 -13.38 -1.04 15.00
N ALA A 39 -12.04 -1.07 15.01
CA ALA A 39 -11.23 -0.56 13.90
C ALA A 39 -11.51 -1.32 12.59
N ALA A 40 -11.70 -2.64 12.68
CA ALA A 40 -12.12 -3.51 11.59
C ALA A 40 -13.47 -3.13 10.97
N GLN A 41 -14.48 -2.86 11.80
CA GLN A 41 -15.79 -2.43 11.34
C GLN A 41 -15.71 -1.11 10.58
N LEU A 42 -14.99 -0.12 11.12
CA LEU A 42 -14.77 1.15 10.44
C LEU A 42 -14.01 0.97 9.12
N ALA A 43 -12.92 0.20 9.10
CA ALA A 43 -12.17 -0.07 7.87
C ALA A 43 -13.02 -0.75 6.79
N SER A 44 -13.93 -1.66 7.16
CA SER A 44 -14.84 -2.30 6.21
C SER A 44 -15.82 -1.31 5.56
N LEU A 45 -16.29 -0.30 6.31
CA LEU A 45 -17.13 0.78 5.78
C LEU A 45 -16.35 1.67 4.80
N LEU A 46 -15.09 1.98 5.12
CA LEU A 46 -14.21 2.71 4.20
C LEU A 46 -13.99 1.93 2.89
N LEU A 47 -13.74 0.62 2.99
CA LEU A 47 -13.55 -0.26 1.83
C LEU A 47 -14.81 -0.34 0.97
N LEU A 48 -15.98 -0.43 1.61
CA LEU A 48 -17.26 -0.38 0.91
C LEU A 48 -17.46 0.96 0.20
N GLY A 49 -17.13 2.08 0.84
CA GLY A 49 -17.15 3.41 0.23
C GLY A 49 -16.23 3.50 -1.00
N VAL A 50 -14.98 3.06 -0.88
CA VAL A 50 -14.02 3.02 -2.00
C VAL A 50 -14.53 2.14 -3.14
N CYS A 51 -15.05 0.96 -2.82
CA CYS A 51 -15.63 0.03 -3.79
C CYS A 51 -16.80 0.68 -4.55
N LEU A 52 -17.74 1.33 -3.83
CA LEU A 52 -18.85 2.04 -4.44
C LEU A 52 -18.39 3.18 -5.36
N VAL A 53 -17.39 3.95 -4.95
CA VAL A 53 -16.82 5.02 -5.78
C VAL A 53 -16.18 4.45 -7.03
N LEU A 54 -15.41 3.37 -6.93
CA LEU A 54 -14.77 2.72 -8.08
C LEU A 54 -15.79 2.06 -9.02
N LEU A 55 -16.82 1.42 -8.48
CA LEU A 55 -17.93 0.85 -9.27
C LEU A 55 -18.72 1.96 -9.95
N GLY A 56 -19.00 3.06 -9.24
CA GLY A 56 -19.60 4.27 -9.79
C GLY A 56 -18.76 4.88 -10.91
N GLU A 57 -17.45 5.02 -10.71
CA GLU A 57 -16.52 5.49 -11.74
C GLU A 57 -16.51 4.54 -12.95
N ARG A 58 -16.53 3.22 -12.72
CA ARG A 58 -16.58 2.22 -13.80
C ARG A 58 -17.90 2.24 -14.57
N HIS A 59 -19.02 2.43 -13.88
CA HIS A 59 -20.35 2.46 -14.49
C HIS A 59 -20.60 3.77 -15.24
N THR A 60 -20.16 4.90 -14.68
CA THR A 60 -20.21 6.22 -15.34
C THR A 60 -19.20 6.34 -16.49
N ARG A 61 -18.08 5.61 -16.45
CA ARG A 61 -17.16 5.42 -17.61
C ARG A 61 -17.75 4.57 -18.73
N GLY A 62 -19.04 4.23 -18.68
CA GLY A 62 -19.75 3.61 -19.78
C GLY A 62 -19.48 4.33 -21.12
N ARG A 63 -18.86 3.61 -22.06
CA ARG A 63 -18.73 3.93 -23.50
C ARG A 63 -17.99 5.22 -23.87
N ALA A 64 -17.36 5.93 -22.95
CA ALA A 64 -16.24 6.78 -23.32
C ALA A 64 -15.08 5.84 -23.66
N LYS A 65 -15.06 5.36 -24.92
CA LYS A 65 -13.89 4.72 -25.54
C LYS A 65 -12.69 5.48 -25.00
N ALA A 66 -11.78 4.76 -24.31
CA ALA A 66 -10.48 5.30 -23.95
C ALA A 66 -10.07 6.14 -25.15
N ALA A 67 -10.05 7.47 -24.96
CA ALA A 67 -9.61 8.35 -26.02
C ALA A 67 -8.21 7.81 -26.31
N SER A 68 -8.12 7.08 -27.43
CA SER A 68 -6.94 6.36 -27.87
C SER A 68 -5.79 7.25 -27.50
N GLU A 69 -4.82 6.74 -26.73
CA GLU A 69 -3.56 7.41 -26.44
C GLU A 69 -3.19 8.18 -27.70
N ARG A 70 -3.53 9.48 -27.72
CA ARG A 70 -3.34 10.26 -28.93
C ARG A 70 -1.83 10.26 -29.05
N PRO A 71 -1.26 9.97 -30.24
CA PRO A 71 0.17 9.95 -30.41
C PRO A 71 0.72 11.22 -29.77
N ARG A 72 1.65 11.05 -28.82
CA ARG A 72 2.42 12.12 -28.19
C ARG A 72 3.13 12.91 -29.31
N GLY A 73 2.39 13.82 -29.92
CA GLY A 73 2.81 14.68 -31.01
C GLY A 73 2.41 16.13 -30.76
N ALA A 74 1.91 16.45 -29.56
CA ALA A 74 1.90 17.83 -29.12
C ALA A 74 3.37 18.28 -29.04
N PRO A 75 3.78 19.35 -29.74
CA PRO A 75 5.16 19.81 -29.70
C PRO A 75 5.51 20.15 -28.25
N LEU A 76 6.46 19.40 -27.68
CA LEU A 76 7.02 19.69 -26.37
C LEU A 76 7.57 21.12 -26.43
N TYR A 77 6.98 22.03 -25.65
CA TYR A 77 7.41 23.42 -25.62
C TYR A 77 8.83 23.50 -25.05
N ARG A 78 9.83 23.63 -25.93
CA ARG A 78 11.24 23.73 -25.54
C ARG A 78 11.50 25.13 -25.01
N LEU A 79 11.44 25.29 -23.69
CA LEU A 79 11.94 26.46 -23.00
C LEU A 79 13.45 26.58 -23.26
N ARG A 80 13.92 27.77 -23.66
CA ARG A 80 15.35 28.07 -23.87
C ARG A 80 15.76 29.28 -23.04
N GLY A 81 17.03 29.30 -22.60
CA GLY A 81 17.63 30.42 -21.88
C GLY A 81 17.01 30.68 -20.50
N ALA A 82 16.76 31.95 -20.19
CA ALA A 82 16.28 32.39 -18.86
C ALA A 82 14.95 31.74 -18.44
N ARG A 83 14.04 31.45 -19.38
CA ARG A 83 12.77 30.79 -19.06
C ARG A 83 12.95 29.32 -18.67
N ALA A 84 13.93 28.63 -19.26
CA ALA A 84 14.27 27.27 -18.88
C ALA A 84 14.94 27.23 -17.49
N LEU A 85 15.83 28.19 -17.23
CA LEU A 85 16.47 28.35 -15.92
C LEU A 85 15.44 28.69 -14.83
N ALA A 86 14.50 29.61 -15.09
CA ALA A 86 13.45 29.96 -14.13
C ALA A 86 12.54 28.77 -13.81
N ALA A 87 12.10 28.01 -14.83
CA ALA A 87 11.29 26.81 -14.61
C ALA A 87 12.07 25.73 -13.84
N SER A 88 13.34 25.52 -14.17
CA SER A 88 14.20 24.55 -13.48
C SER A 88 14.49 24.97 -12.04
N ALA A 89 14.72 26.26 -11.80
CA ALA A 89 14.94 26.82 -10.47
C ALA A 89 13.67 26.71 -9.62
N TRP A 90 12.49 26.94 -10.20
CA TRP A 90 11.22 26.77 -9.49
C TRP A 90 10.97 25.31 -9.10
N CYS A 91 11.13 24.37 -10.04
CA CYS A 91 11.03 22.94 -9.74
C CYS A 91 12.09 22.50 -8.71
N GLY A 92 13.31 23.03 -8.82
CA GLY A 92 14.40 22.79 -7.87
C GLY A 92 14.07 23.33 -6.48
N LEU A 93 13.49 24.52 -6.38
CA LEU A 93 13.04 25.12 -5.12
C LEU A 93 11.97 24.24 -4.45
N VAL A 94 10.97 23.79 -5.22
CA VAL A 94 9.93 22.88 -4.71
C VAL A 94 10.55 21.58 -4.18
N PHE A 95 11.47 20.98 -4.93
CA PHE A 95 12.20 19.78 -4.50
C PHE A 95 13.03 20.01 -3.23
N LEU A 96 13.72 21.16 -3.16
CA LEU A 96 14.52 21.53 -1.99
C LEU A 96 13.64 21.65 -0.74
N CYS A 97 12.53 22.39 -0.83
CA CYS A 97 11.63 22.62 0.28
C CYS A 97 10.85 21.38 0.70
N ALA A 98 10.35 20.59 -0.26
CA ALA A 98 9.51 19.43 0.02
C ALA A 98 10.28 18.18 0.44
N PHE A 99 11.53 18.02 -0.01
CA PHE A 99 12.31 16.80 0.22
C PHE A 99 13.65 17.06 0.88
N VAL A 100 14.50 17.91 0.29
CA VAL A 100 15.89 18.05 0.74
C VAL A 100 15.99 18.64 2.15
N ILE A 101 15.25 19.70 2.44
CA ILE A 101 15.25 20.33 3.78
C ILE A 101 14.75 19.34 4.85
N PRO A 102 13.57 18.67 4.69
CA PRO A 102 13.12 17.66 5.65
C PRO A 102 14.11 16.52 5.86
N VAL A 103 14.67 15.96 4.78
CA VAL A 103 15.63 14.85 4.87
C VAL A 103 16.93 15.28 5.54
N ALA A 104 17.46 16.46 5.19
CA ALA A 104 18.66 17.00 5.84
C ALA A 104 18.42 17.21 7.34
N GLN A 105 17.25 17.70 7.73
CA GLN A 105 16.88 17.86 9.13
C GLN A 105 16.83 16.52 9.87
N LEU A 106 16.24 15.48 9.27
CA LEU A 106 16.25 14.12 9.82
C LEU A 106 17.68 13.60 10.02
N VAL A 107 18.57 13.83 9.06
CA VAL A 107 20.00 13.45 9.18
C VAL A 107 20.69 14.22 10.30
N VAL A 108 20.42 15.52 10.45
CA VAL A 108 20.96 16.33 11.55
C VAL A 108 20.48 15.80 12.91
N TRP A 109 19.20 15.47 13.05
CA TRP A 109 18.67 14.87 14.28
C TRP A 109 19.27 13.50 14.56
N PHE A 110 19.41 12.66 13.55
CA PHE A 110 20.07 11.36 13.65
C PHE A 110 21.53 11.51 14.14
N TRP A 111 22.28 12.46 13.59
CA TRP A 111 23.68 12.68 13.96
C TRP A 111 23.83 13.24 15.38
N ARG A 112 22.90 14.10 15.82
CA ARG A 112 22.95 14.72 17.15
C ARG A 112 22.54 13.77 18.27
N GLN A 113 21.50 12.97 18.06
CA GLN A 113 20.85 12.19 19.10
C GLN A 113 20.90 10.68 18.80
N GLY A 114 20.55 10.28 17.58
CA GLY A 114 20.32 8.88 17.21
C GLY A 114 21.56 7.99 17.21
N ARG A 115 22.75 8.54 16.94
CA ARG A 115 24.00 7.74 16.86
C ARG A 115 24.39 7.04 18.16
N PHE A 116 23.94 7.55 19.31
CA PHE A 116 24.25 6.96 20.62
C PHE A 116 23.25 5.85 21.02
N ASP A 117 22.09 5.80 20.35
CA ASP A 117 21.03 4.82 20.60
C ASP A 117 21.07 3.63 19.61
N LEU A 118 22.08 3.57 18.72
CA LEU A 118 22.26 2.48 17.76
C LEU A 118 22.79 1.23 18.46
N ASP A 119 21.87 0.44 19.00
CA ASP A 119 22.14 -0.86 19.62
C ASP A 119 22.06 -2.02 18.60
N GLU A 120 22.55 -3.20 18.97
CA GLU A 120 22.58 -4.42 18.15
C GLU A 120 21.18 -4.80 17.62
N ARG A 121 20.13 -4.48 18.39
CA ARG A 121 18.71 -4.64 17.99
C ARG A 121 18.35 -3.94 16.69
N TYR A 122 18.97 -2.79 16.36
CA TYR A 122 18.68 -2.09 15.11
C TYR A 122 19.23 -2.85 13.90
N TRP A 123 20.37 -3.52 14.03
CA TRP A 123 20.92 -4.37 12.98
C TRP A 123 20.03 -5.58 12.71
N ASP A 124 19.50 -6.20 13.77
CA ASP A 124 18.51 -7.28 13.64
C ASP A 124 17.22 -6.80 12.96
N LEU A 125 16.70 -5.63 13.34
CA LEU A 125 15.52 -5.03 12.72
C LEU A 125 15.73 -4.75 11.22
N ILE A 126 16.90 -4.24 10.85
CA ILE A 126 17.28 -4.02 9.44
C ILE A 126 17.36 -5.37 8.72
N GLY A 127 18.00 -6.38 9.31
CA GLY A 127 18.12 -7.72 8.75
C GLY A 127 16.76 -8.38 8.51
N HIS A 128 15.86 -8.34 9.50
CA HIS A 128 14.50 -8.85 9.37
C HIS A 128 13.72 -8.11 8.28
N THR A 129 13.81 -6.78 8.23
CA THR A 129 13.10 -5.99 7.20
C THR A 129 13.61 -6.31 5.80
N LEU A 130 14.93 -6.43 5.63
CA LEU A 130 15.55 -6.68 4.34
C LEU A 130 15.29 -8.11 3.84
N THR A 131 15.42 -9.10 4.71
CA THR A 131 15.15 -10.51 4.35
C THR A 131 13.69 -10.71 3.98
N LEU A 132 12.79 -10.21 4.80
CA LEU A 132 11.35 -10.29 4.59
C LEU A 132 10.90 -9.55 3.32
N GLY A 133 11.37 -8.30 3.15
CA GLY A 133 11.11 -7.52 1.94
C GLY A 133 11.71 -8.15 0.69
N GLY A 134 12.89 -8.75 0.79
CA GLY A 134 13.54 -9.46 -0.31
C GLY A 134 12.78 -10.71 -0.74
N ILE A 135 12.32 -11.54 0.20
CA ILE A 135 11.51 -12.72 -0.09
C ILE A 135 10.18 -12.31 -0.73
N ALA A 136 9.51 -11.28 -0.18
CA ALA A 136 8.28 -10.77 -0.75
C ALA A 136 8.49 -10.25 -2.18
N ALA A 137 9.53 -9.44 -2.41
CA ALA A 137 9.84 -8.91 -3.74
C ALA A 137 10.09 -10.02 -4.77
N LEU A 138 10.86 -11.06 -4.40
CA LEU A 138 11.10 -12.21 -5.27
C LEU A 138 9.81 -12.97 -5.61
N ALA A 139 8.97 -13.22 -4.60
CA ALA A 139 7.69 -13.89 -4.81
C ALA A 139 6.74 -13.06 -5.70
N THR A 140 6.64 -11.76 -5.46
CA THR A 140 5.80 -10.85 -6.25
C THR A 140 6.28 -10.79 -7.70
N VAL A 141 7.59 -10.69 -7.95
CA VAL A 141 8.16 -10.69 -9.30
C VAL A 141 7.90 -12.02 -10.00
N ALA A 142 8.06 -13.15 -9.31
CA ALA A 142 7.79 -14.47 -9.89
C ALA A 142 6.33 -14.62 -10.31
N VAL A 143 5.38 -14.24 -9.44
CA VAL A 143 3.93 -14.27 -9.74
C VAL A 143 3.59 -13.31 -10.88
N ALA A 144 4.12 -12.09 -10.85
CA ALA A 144 3.89 -11.09 -11.89
C ALA A 144 4.41 -11.56 -13.25
N LEU A 145 5.60 -12.18 -13.30
CA LEU A 145 6.14 -12.79 -14.51
C LEU A 145 5.26 -13.94 -15.01
N LEU A 146 4.84 -14.84 -14.13
CA LEU A 146 3.94 -15.95 -14.51
C LEU A 146 2.63 -15.43 -15.11
N LEU A 147 2.01 -14.43 -14.49
CA LEU A 147 0.79 -13.80 -15.00
C LEU A 147 1.04 -13.09 -16.34
N ALA A 148 2.15 -12.36 -16.48
CA ALA A 148 2.51 -11.70 -17.72
C ALA A 148 2.74 -12.69 -18.87
N PHE A 149 3.44 -13.80 -18.60
CA PHE A 149 3.61 -14.89 -19.56
C PHE A 149 2.28 -15.58 -19.88
N ALA A 150 1.42 -15.84 -18.89
CA ALA A 150 0.11 -16.44 -19.09
C ALA A 150 -0.81 -15.58 -19.98
N VAL A 151 -0.84 -14.26 -19.76
CA VAL A 151 -1.57 -13.31 -20.62
C VAL A 151 -1.04 -13.35 -22.05
N ARG A 152 0.29 -13.43 -22.20
CA ARG A 152 0.95 -13.43 -23.51
C ARG A 152 0.69 -14.70 -24.30
N LEU A 153 0.67 -15.87 -23.65
CA LEU A 153 0.49 -17.16 -24.31
C LEU A 153 -0.99 -17.51 -24.54
N ALA A 154 -1.88 -17.20 -23.59
CA ALA A 154 -3.30 -17.55 -23.70
C ALA A 154 -4.20 -16.52 -22.97
N PRO A 155 -4.67 -15.45 -23.64
CA PRO A 155 -5.48 -14.40 -23.02
C PRO A 155 -6.93 -14.85 -22.75
N THR A 156 -7.13 -15.79 -21.84
CA THR A 156 -8.47 -16.23 -21.38
C THR A 156 -9.13 -15.17 -20.50
N ARG A 157 -10.44 -15.26 -20.28
CA ARG A 157 -11.17 -14.34 -19.38
C ARG A 157 -10.70 -14.48 -17.93
N ALA A 158 -10.35 -15.70 -17.50
CA ALA A 158 -9.84 -15.97 -16.16
C ALA A 158 -8.48 -15.29 -15.90
N ILE A 159 -7.55 -15.38 -16.86
CA ILE A 159 -6.23 -14.76 -16.74
C ILE A 159 -6.32 -13.22 -16.72
N ARG A 160 -7.19 -12.65 -17.56
CA ARG A 160 -7.48 -11.20 -17.51
C ARG A 160 -8.14 -10.77 -16.19
N GLY A 161 -8.99 -11.61 -15.62
CA GLY A 161 -9.56 -11.40 -14.29
C GLY A 161 -8.51 -11.41 -13.18
N ALA A 162 -7.57 -12.37 -13.22
CA ALA A 162 -6.47 -12.48 -12.27
C ALA A 162 -5.54 -11.25 -12.30
N VAL A 163 -5.18 -10.76 -13.49
CA VAL A 163 -4.41 -9.51 -13.64
C VAL A 163 -5.21 -8.29 -13.17
N GLY A 164 -6.52 -8.28 -13.44
CA GLY A 164 -7.43 -7.25 -12.94
C GLY A 164 -7.46 -7.19 -11.41
N LEU A 165 -7.49 -8.35 -10.74
CA LEU A 165 -7.42 -8.47 -9.28
C LEU A 165 -6.07 -7.97 -8.74
N GLY A 166 -4.94 -8.34 -9.35
CA GLY A 166 -3.62 -7.85 -8.92
C GLY A 166 -3.48 -6.33 -8.99
N ASN A 167 -4.10 -5.70 -9.99
CA ASN A 167 -4.13 -4.23 -10.10
C ASN A 167 -5.11 -3.55 -9.13
N LEU A 168 -6.02 -4.28 -8.46
CA LEU A 168 -6.87 -3.71 -7.42
C LEU A 168 -6.10 -3.44 -6.13
N GLY A 169 -4.99 -4.13 -5.87
CA GLY A 169 -4.14 -3.86 -4.69
C GLY A 169 -3.63 -2.42 -4.65
N TYR A 170 -3.23 -1.87 -5.81
CA TYR A 170 -2.84 -0.46 -5.96
C TYR A 170 -3.99 0.53 -5.64
N ALA A 171 -5.23 0.06 -5.69
CA ALA A 171 -6.41 0.87 -5.43
C ALA A 171 -6.84 0.90 -3.95
N LEU A 172 -6.26 0.06 -3.10
CA LEU A 172 -6.69 -0.05 -1.72
C LEU A 172 -5.77 0.77 -0.80
N PRO A 173 -6.31 1.63 0.09
CA PRO A 173 -5.50 2.30 1.10
C PRO A 173 -4.78 1.25 1.97
N GLY A 174 -3.48 1.43 2.22
CA GLY A 174 -2.65 0.42 2.90
C GLY A 174 -3.16 0.03 4.30
N SER A 175 -3.77 0.97 5.03
CA SER A 175 -4.42 0.71 6.32
C SER A 175 -5.63 -0.22 6.20
N VAL A 176 -6.41 -0.09 5.14
CA VAL A 176 -7.58 -0.91 4.87
C VAL A 176 -7.16 -2.31 4.41
N LEU A 177 -6.12 -2.41 3.58
CA LEU A 177 -5.54 -3.68 3.15
C LEU A 177 -5.06 -4.49 4.37
N ALA A 178 -4.31 -3.86 5.27
CA ALA A 178 -3.81 -4.50 6.49
C ALA A 178 -4.95 -5.06 7.37
N VAL A 179 -5.99 -4.27 7.59
CA VAL A 179 -7.14 -4.69 8.42
C VAL A 179 -7.94 -5.82 7.75
N SER A 180 -8.13 -5.76 6.44
CA SER A 180 -8.87 -6.77 5.69
C SER A 180 -8.14 -8.12 5.71
N ILE A 181 -6.81 -8.10 5.57
CA ILE A 181 -5.98 -9.30 5.65
C ILE A 181 -6.02 -9.88 7.06
N MET A 182 -5.91 -9.02 8.08
CA MET A 182 -5.98 -9.45 9.49
C MET A 182 -7.32 -10.11 9.83
N LEU A 183 -8.43 -9.56 9.32
CA LEU A 183 -9.76 -10.17 9.47
C LEU A 183 -9.87 -11.51 8.73
N ALA A 184 -9.38 -11.59 7.49
CA ALA A 184 -9.39 -12.82 6.71
C ALA A 184 -8.58 -13.93 7.38
N PHE A 185 -7.39 -13.61 7.90
CA PHE A 185 -6.56 -14.54 8.65
C PHE A 185 -7.17 -14.90 9.99
N SER A 186 -7.79 -13.96 10.71
CA SER A 186 -8.53 -14.26 11.94
C SER A 186 -9.68 -15.22 11.69
N TRP A 187 -10.45 -15.02 10.62
CA TRP A 187 -11.53 -15.92 10.25
C TRP A 187 -10.99 -17.32 9.88
N LEU A 188 -9.94 -17.38 9.07
CA LEU A 188 -9.32 -18.63 8.63
C LEU A 188 -8.69 -19.39 9.80
N ASP A 189 -8.01 -18.69 10.71
CA ASP A 189 -7.47 -19.31 11.92
C ASP A 189 -8.60 -19.89 12.77
N ASN A 190 -9.66 -19.12 13.04
CA ASN A 190 -10.75 -19.55 13.90
C ASN A 190 -11.60 -20.69 13.32
N HIS A 191 -11.83 -20.70 12.00
CA HIS A 191 -12.69 -21.71 11.36
C HIS A 191 -11.95 -22.95 10.86
N TRP A 192 -10.67 -22.85 10.53
CA TRP A 192 -9.93 -23.96 9.92
C TRP A 192 -8.73 -24.37 10.76
N VAL A 193 -7.89 -23.43 11.19
CA VAL A 193 -6.61 -23.76 11.84
C VAL A 193 -6.81 -24.24 13.27
N ILE A 194 -7.62 -23.56 14.08
CA ILE A 194 -7.91 -23.94 15.47
C ILE A 194 -8.62 -25.30 15.56
N PRO A 195 -9.69 -25.58 14.78
CA PRO A 195 -10.36 -26.89 14.84
C PRO A 195 -9.51 -28.03 14.26
N LEU A 196 -8.68 -27.77 13.24
CA LEU A 196 -7.76 -28.78 12.72
C LEU A 196 -6.59 -29.05 13.69
N SER A 197 -6.06 -28.00 14.32
CA SER A 197 -5.01 -28.07 15.34
C SER A 197 -5.49 -28.81 16.57
N SER A 198 -6.71 -28.53 17.05
CA SER A 198 -7.30 -29.26 18.18
C SER A 198 -7.61 -30.73 17.83
N ALA A 199 -8.02 -31.03 16.59
CA ALA A 199 -8.21 -32.40 16.12
C ALA A 199 -6.89 -33.19 15.99
N LEU A 200 -5.77 -32.52 15.73
CA LEU A 200 -4.43 -33.11 15.60
C LEU A 200 -3.62 -33.10 16.93
N GLY A 201 -4.22 -32.70 18.05
CA GLY A 201 -3.57 -32.66 19.36
C GLY A 201 -2.66 -31.45 19.62
N GLY A 202 -2.74 -30.43 18.78
CA GLY A 202 -2.05 -29.15 18.93
C GLY A 202 -2.71 -28.23 19.96
N ALA A 203 -1.96 -27.23 20.44
CA ALA A 203 -2.36 -26.33 21.54
C ALA A 203 -3.49 -25.32 21.22
N GLY A 204 -4.23 -25.47 20.10
CA GLY A 204 -5.35 -24.59 19.76
C GLY A 204 -4.97 -23.11 19.58
N LYS A 205 -3.72 -22.83 19.19
CA LYS A 205 -3.23 -21.45 19.00
C LYS A 205 -3.44 -20.99 17.56
N PRO A 206 -3.82 -19.72 17.32
CA PRO A 206 -3.85 -19.14 15.99
C PRO A 206 -2.42 -19.12 15.41
N LEU A 207 -2.21 -19.82 14.29
CA LEU A 207 -0.88 -19.95 13.68
C LEU A 207 -0.67 -18.89 12.60
N LEU A 208 -1.73 -18.47 11.89
CA LEU A 208 -1.61 -17.50 10.81
C LEU A 208 -1.36 -16.09 11.38
N LEU A 209 -2.16 -15.63 12.36
CA LEU A 209 -2.04 -14.28 12.92
C LEU A 209 -0.68 -13.93 13.54
N GLY A 210 0.16 -14.93 13.86
CA GLY A 210 1.50 -14.74 14.43
C GLY A 210 2.65 -15.26 13.58
N SER A 211 2.40 -15.76 12.36
CA SER A 211 3.45 -16.37 11.52
C SER A 211 4.07 -15.39 10.53
N LEU A 212 5.36 -15.60 10.22
CA LEU A 212 6.06 -14.95 9.12
C LEU A 212 5.36 -15.18 7.77
N PHE A 213 4.62 -16.29 7.63
CA PHE A 213 3.89 -16.63 6.43
C PHE A 213 2.73 -15.67 6.15
N ALA A 214 1.91 -15.36 7.16
CA ALA A 214 0.84 -14.37 7.04
C ALA A 214 1.38 -13.00 6.64
N LEU A 215 2.50 -12.62 7.26
CA LEU A 215 3.14 -11.34 6.98
C LEU A 215 3.67 -11.29 5.54
N LEU A 216 4.35 -12.34 5.06
CA LEU A 216 4.81 -12.47 3.67
C LEU A 216 3.66 -12.43 2.66
N LEU A 217 2.55 -13.11 2.97
CA LEU A 217 1.36 -13.11 2.11
C LEU A 217 0.71 -11.72 2.06
N ALA A 218 0.76 -10.96 3.17
CA ALA A 218 0.32 -9.58 3.20
C ALA A 218 1.20 -8.64 2.37
N TYR A 219 2.52 -8.89 2.29
CA TYR A 219 3.42 -8.14 1.41
C TYR A 219 3.26 -8.47 -0.07
N LEU A 220 2.75 -9.66 -0.40
CA LEU A 220 2.55 -10.12 -1.77
C LEU A 220 1.30 -9.51 -2.42
N LEU A 221 0.24 -9.29 -1.64
CA LEU A 221 -1.08 -8.81 -2.08
C LEU A 221 -1.12 -7.29 -2.22
#